data_AF-A0A0J8DBE5-F1
#
_entry.id   AF-A0A0J8DBE5-F1
#
_cell.length_a   1.000
_cell.length_b   1.000
_cell.length_c   1.000
_cell.angle_alpha   90.00
_cell.angle_beta   90.00
_cell.angle_gamma   90.00
#
_symmetry.space_group_name_H-M   'P 1'
#
loop_
_entity.id
_entity.type
_entity.pdbx_description
1 polymer ?
#
loop_
_entity_poly.entity_id
_entity_poly.type
_entity_poly.pdbx_seq_one_letter_code
_entity_poly.pdbx_strand_id
1 'polypeptide(L)'
;MSYISRGETYELLDSLNKMGSKINFEEVKKIELKGDRVEYNLILNYIEDIQDDEQRDNLRRNISKFKDLYGSDLQNNFLKIIDYVLLEIPRVNRSRRVDKQIESTSLYIEKLKLSNEEHKSIIAQSQEKMGKMQGDFISILSIFSAVIIAFFGGLNFIASALNAIDKINSYKLTFVILIIGFIMFNIIYMLLYTISKITGRKITIDKIPDKCSKCKKMSFMLCLRYKYPIVYVYNFLTLILCVATLLLYTIDRYNIFTRISYLKANMLIVILSLFILVLLAYIFFIYLKSKKNSCDISECAKSLDS
;
A
#
# COMPACT_ATOMS: atom_id res chain seq x y z
N MET A 1 52.76 -55.89 28.78
CA MET A 1 52.70 -54.42 28.88
C MET A 1 51.47 -54.00 29.65
N SER A 2 51.63 -53.25 30.75
CA SER A 2 50.52 -52.62 31.48
C SER A 2 50.14 -51.27 30.87
N TYR A 3 48.93 -50.78 31.18
CA TYR A 3 48.54 -49.40 30.91
C TYR A 3 49.23 -48.45 31.87
N ILE A 4 49.57 -47.25 31.39
CA ILE A 4 49.96 -46.11 32.21
C ILE A 4 48.72 -45.67 32.98
N SER A 5 48.85 -45.37 34.28
CA SER A 5 47.69 -45.01 35.08
C SER A 5 47.12 -43.65 34.64
N ARG A 6 45.82 -43.46 34.88
CA ARG A 6 45.15 -42.18 34.64
C ARG A 6 45.82 -41.04 35.41
N GLY A 7 46.17 -41.26 36.69
CA GLY A 7 46.82 -40.25 37.53
C GLY A 7 48.14 -39.76 36.93
N GLU A 8 49.04 -40.69 36.58
CA GLU A 8 50.34 -40.39 35.96
C GLU A 8 50.18 -39.67 34.60
N THR A 9 49.17 -40.07 33.82
CA THR A 9 48.88 -39.43 32.52
C THR A 9 48.42 -37.99 32.69
N TYR A 10 47.46 -37.71 33.58
CA TYR A 10 46.98 -36.36 33.83
C TYR A 10 48.04 -35.49 34.52
N GLU A 11 48.83 -36.04 35.45
CA GLU A 11 49.94 -35.32 36.08
C GLU A 11 50.97 -34.86 35.04
N LEU A 12 51.30 -35.73 34.08
CA LEU A 12 52.15 -35.37 32.96
C LEU A 12 51.52 -34.28 32.08
N LEU A 13 50.26 -34.45 31.67
CA LEU A 13 49.57 -33.51 30.79
C LEU A 13 49.38 -32.13 31.44
N ASP A 14 49.08 -32.08 32.74
CA ASP A 14 48.99 -30.85 33.53
C ASP A 14 50.35 -30.16 33.63
N SER A 15 51.42 -30.93 33.85
CA SER A 15 52.79 -30.39 33.92
C SER A 15 53.23 -29.82 32.57
N LEU A 16 52.92 -30.52 31.48
CA LEU A 16 53.16 -30.04 30.11
C LEU A 16 52.31 -28.82 29.75
N ASN A 17 51.09 -28.70 30.29
CA ASN A 17 50.22 -27.55 30.05
C ASN A 17 50.61 -26.32 30.88
N LYS A 18 51.18 -26.54 32.06
CA LYS A 18 51.76 -25.49 32.91
C LYS A 18 53.15 -25.02 32.43
N MET A 19 53.78 -25.71 31.48
CA MET A 19 55.00 -25.20 30.83
C MET A 19 54.68 -23.91 30.08
N GLY A 20 54.91 -22.77 30.73
CA GLY A 20 54.96 -21.44 30.10
C GLY A 20 56.28 -21.23 29.33
N SER A 21 56.81 -20.00 29.35
CA SER A 21 58.04 -19.63 28.60
C SER A 21 59.34 -20.16 29.22
N LYS A 22 59.35 -20.54 30.50
CA LYS A 22 60.47 -21.22 31.17
C LYS A 22 60.15 -22.71 31.25
N ILE A 23 60.82 -23.49 30.42
CA ILE A 23 60.68 -24.94 30.37
C ILE A 23 61.24 -25.52 31.68
N ASN A 24 60.39 -25.96 32.60
CA ASN A 24 60.83 -26.61 33.84
C ASN A 24 61.12 -28.10 33.59
N PHE A 25 62.13 -28.35 32.74
CA PHE A 25 62.50 -29.68 32.25
C PHE A 25 62.77 -30.68 33.38
N GLU A 26 63.42 -30.22 34.46
CA GLU A 26 63.80 -31.02 35.62
C GLU A 26 62.61 -31.48 36.48
N GLU A 27 61.45 -30.84 36.38
CA GLU A 27 60.23 -31.29 37.07
C GLU A 27 59.49 -32.34 36.25
N VAL A 28 59.37 -32.13 34.93
CA VAL A 28 58.67 -33.07 34.04
C VAL A 28 59.45 -34.38 33.89
N LYS A 29 60.79 -34.34 33.90
CA LYS A 29 61.64 -35.54 33.85
C LYS A 29 61.51 -36.44 35.08
N LYS A 30 61.07 -35.91 36.23
CA LYS A 30 60.90 -36.68 37.48
C LYS A 30 59.62 -37.52 37.51
N ILE A 31 58.70 -37.33 36.55
CA ILE A 31 57.45 -38.08 36.48
C ILE A 31 57.76 -39.51 36.03
N GLU A 32 57.61 -40.47 36.93
CA GLU A 32 57.74 -41.89 36.60
C GLU A 32 56.42 -42.43 36.03
N LEU A 33 56.48 -42.93 34.79
CA LEU A 33 55.33 -43.57 34.14
C LEU A 33 55.41 -45.09 34.29
N LYS A 34 54.45 -45.70 34.98
CA LYS A 34 54.38 -47.16 35.13
C LYS A 34 53.58 -47.80 33.99
N GLY A 35 54.28 -48.39 33.04
CA GLY A 35 53.67 -49.11 31.91
C GLY A 35 53.94 -48.45 30.56
N ASP A 36 53.42 -49.08 29.50
CA ASP A 36 53.79 -48.74 28.11
C ASP A 36 52.59 -48.52 27.18
N ARG A 37 51.38 -48.89 27.63
CA ARG A 37 50.13 -48.69 26.89
C ARG A 37 49.48 -47.39 27.33
N VAL A 38 49.17 -46.53 26.36
CA VAL A 38 48.49 -45.25 26.56
C VAL A 38 47.01 -45.43 26.25
N GLU A 39 46.13 -44.97 27.14
CA GLU A 39 44.71 -44.87 26.84
C GLU A 39 44.43 -43.58 26.06
N TYR A 40 44.22 -43.73 24.75
CA TYR A 40 43.97 -42.62 23.84
C TYR A 40 42.80 -41.71 24.28
N ASN A 41 41.73 -42.31 24.79
CA ASN A 41 40.54 -41.58 25.24
C ASN A 41 40.85 -40.60 26.39
N LEU A 42 41.83 -40.90 27.25
CA LEU A 42 42.22 -39.98 28.34
C LEU A 42 42.85 -38.71 27.80
N ILE A 43 43.72 -38.84 26.79
CA ILE A 43 44.38 -37.71 26.13
C ILE A 43 43.37 -36.86 25.37
N LEU A 44 42.45 -37.52 24.64
CA LEU A 44 41.38 -36.84 23.93
C LEU A 44 40.51 -36.01 24.88
N ASN A 45 39.98 -36.62 25.95
CA ASN A 45 39.15 -35.92 26.94
C ASN A 45 39.88 -34.74 27.56
N TYR A 46 41.16 -34.90 27.93
CA TYR A 46 41.95 -33.81 28.48
C TYR A 46 42.07 -32.63 27.50
N ILE A 47 42.29 -32.90 26.22
CA ILE A 47 42.40 -31.85 25.18
C ILE A 47 41.03 -31.22 24.91
N GLU A 48 39.95 -32.00 24.94
CA GLU A 48 38.59 -31.51 24.78
C GLU A 48 38.14 -30.64 25.96
N ASP A 49 38.61 -30.90 27.18
CA ASP A 49 38.32 -30.10 28.37
C ASP A 49 38.95 -28.69 28.29
N ILE A 50 40.02 -28.51 27.53
CA ILE A 50 40.62 -27.19 27.29
C ILE A 50 39.69 -26.41 26.36
N GLN A 51 38.86 -25.52 26.92
CA GLN A 51 37.87 -24.76 26.14
C GLN A 51 38.47 -23.71 25.21
N ASP A 52 39.60 -23.12 25.56
CA ASP A 52 40.21 -22.07 24.75
C ASP A 52 41.08 -22.66 23.62
N ASP A 53 40.77 -22.27 22.38
CA ASP A 53 41.52 -22.69 21.19
C ASP A 53 42.98 -22.21 21.26
N GLU A 54 43.22 -21.03 21.85
CA GLU A 54 44.56 -20.45 22.02
C GLU A 54 45.39 -21.23 23.04
N GLN A 55 44.78 -21.66 24.15
CA GLN A 55 45.46 -22.51 25.15
C GLN A 55 45.90 -23.84 24.56
N ARG A 56 45.07 -24.49 23.73
CA ARG A 56 45.45 -25.74 23.05
C ARG A 56 46.59 -25.52 22.05
N ASP A 57 46.56 -24.43 21.29
CA ASP A 57 47.63 -24.11 20.34
C ASP A 57 48.95 -23.78 21.05
N ASN A 58 48.89 -23.12 22.21
CA ASN A 58 50.05 -22.87 23.07
C ASN A 58 50.61 -24.18 23.66
N LEU A 59 49.75 -25.06 24.18
CA LEU A 59 50.12 -26.40 24.64
C LEU A 59 50.86 -27.18 23.55
N ARG A 60 50.30 -27.22 22.34
CA ARG A 60 50.93 -27.89 21.18
C ARG A 60 52.31 -27.32 20.87
N ARG A 61 52.43 -25.98 20.87
CA ARG A 61 53.70 -25.31 20.57
C ARG A 61 54.76 -25.63 21.64
N ASN A 62 54.37 -25.66 22.90
CA ASN A 62 55.28 -25.92 24.02
C ASN A 62 55.71 -27.39 24.04
N ILE A 63 54.77 -28.33 23.85
CA ILE A 63 55.07 -29.76 23.75
C ILE A 63 55.94 -30.07 22.54
N SER A 64 55.71 -29.44 21.39
CA SER A 64 56.56 -29.61 20.20
C SER A 64 58.00 -29.19 20.50
N LYS A 65 58.19 -27.99 21.06
CA LYS A 65 59.52 -27.50 21.46
C LYS A 65 60.18 -28.41 22.50
N PHE A 66 59.41 -28.90 23.47
CA PHE A 66 59.90 -29.83 24.48
C PHE A 66 60.38 -31.14 23.86
N LYS A 67 59.60 -31.71 22.93
CA LYS A 67 59.98 -32.90 22.18
C LYS A 67 61.26 -32.68 21.37
N ASP A 68 61.38 -31.52 20.70
CA ASP A 68 62.54 -31.20 19.86
C ASP A 68 63.83 -31.03 20.69
N LEU A 69 63.74 -30.45 21.89
CA LEU A 69 64.89 -30.18 22.76
C LEU A 69 65.35 -31.40 23.58
N TYR A 70 64.42 -32.26 23.99
CA TYR A 70 64.70 -33.30 24.98
C TYR A 70 64.25 -34.70 24.57
N GLY A 71 63.73 -34.87 23.36
CA GLY A 71 63.16 -36.13 22.89
C GLY A 71 64.10 -37.33 22.97
N SER A 72 65.42 -37.12 22.82
CA SER A 72 66.44 -38.17 22.94
C SER A 72 66.60 -38.71 24.37
N ASP A 73 66.26 -37.89 25.38
CA ASP A 73 66.50 -38.16 26.78
C ASP A 73 65.24 -38.66 27.51
N LEU A 74 64.13 -38.78 26.78
CA LEU A 74 62.82 -39.19 27.29
C LEU A 74 62.60 -40.70 27.14
N GLN A 75 61.85 -41.27 28.09
CA GLN A 75 61.41 -42.65 28.01
C GLN A 75 60.40 -42.85 26.87
N ASN A 76 60.37 -44.04 26.27
CA ASN A 76 59.50 -44.36 25.14
C ASN A 76 58.00 -44.17 25.43
N ASN A 77 57.56 -44.46 26.65
CA ASN A 77 56.18 -44.26 27.08
C ASN A 77 55.80 -42.76 27.15
N PHE A 78 56.75 -41.89 27.52
CA PHE A 78 56.63 -40.43 27.51
C PHE A 78 56.47 -39.89 26.08
N LEU A 79 57.34 -40.35 25.17
CA LEU A 79 57.29 -39.96 23.75
C LEU A 79 55.96 -40.34 23.10
N LYS A 80 55.40 -41.52 23.43
CA LYS A 80 54.08 -41.93 22.97
C LYS A 80 52.98 -40.95 23.39
N ILE A 81 52.95 -40.53 24.66
CA ILE A 81 51.94 -39.57 25.16
C ILE A 81 52.08 -38.23 24.41
N ILE A 82 53.30 -37.73 24.29
CA ILE A 82 53.61 -36.49 23.56
C ILE A 82 53.11 -36.56 22.11
N ASP A 83 53.38 -37.67 21.41
CA ASP A 83 52.96 -37.87 20.03
C ASP A 83 51.44 -37.90 19.89
N TYR A 84 50.75 -38.57 20.81
CA TYR A 84 49.29 -38.54 20.85
C TYR A 84 48.76 -37.12 21.06
N VAL A 85 49.31 -36.36 22.01
CA VAL A 85 48.87 -34.97 22.25
C VAL A 85 49.06 -34.09 21.02
N LEU A 86 50.22 -34.21 20.34
CA LEU A 86 50.53 -33.44 19.13
C LEU A 86 49.60 -33.77 17.96
N LEU A 87 49.10 -35.00 17.88
CA LEU A 87 48.13 -35.44 16.87
C LEU A 87 46.69 -35.03 17.22
N GLU A 88 46.32 -35.05 18.50
CA GLU A 88 44.95 -34.79 18.94
C GLU A 88 44.57 -33.32 18.98
N ILE A 89 45.50 -32.43 19.34
CA ILE A 89 45.21 -30.99 19.36
C ILE A 89 44.70 -30.49 17.99
N PRO A 90 45.36 -30.77 16.85
CA PRO A 90 44.83 -30.41 15.53
C PRO A 90 43.47 -31.03 15.20
N ARG A 91 43.19 -32.26 15.65
CA ARG A 91 41.91 -32.95 15.39
C ARG A 91 40.76 -32.28 16.14
N VAL A 92 40.94 -32.04 17.44
CA VAL A 92 39.96 -31.32 18.27
C VAL A 92 39.72 -29.91 17.73
N ASN A 93 40.78 -29.19 17.36
CA ASN A 93 40.66 -27.85 16.75
C ASN A 93 39.86 -27.89 15.44
N ARG A 94 40.09 -28.89 14.60
CA ARG A 94 39.32 -29.04 13.35
C ARG A 94 37.85 -29.37 13.63
N SER A 95 37.57 -30.28 14.57
CA SER A 95 36.20 -30.62 14.96
C SER A 95 35.43 -29.39 15.43
N ARG A 96 36.00 -28.63 16.36
CA ARG A 96 35.36 -27.41 16.88
C ARG A 96 35.13 -26.33 15.83
N ARG A 97 36.01 -26.21 14.83
CA ARG A 97 35.79 -25.30 13.69
C ARG A 97 34.58 -25.75 12.86
N VAL A 98 34.42 -27.05 12.66
CA VAL A 98 33.23 -27.61 12.00
C VAL A 98 31.99 -27.36 12.84
N ASP A 99 32.03 -27.55 14.16
CA ASP A 99 30.89 -27.29 15.04
C ASP A 99 30.46 -25.82 15.01
N LYS A 100 31.42 -24.88 15.08
CA LYS A 100 31.16 -23.43 14.92
C LYS A 100 30.55 -23.10 13.55
N GLN A 101 30.99 -23.77 12.49
CA GLN A 101 30.40 -23.61 11.15
C GLN A 101 28.98 -24.17 11.05
N ILE A 102 28.72 -25.33 11.68
CA ILE A 102 27.38 -25.92 11.74
C ILE A 102 26.42 -25.00 12.50
N GLU A 103 26.85 -24.48 13.66
CA GLU A 103 26.03 -23.56 14.46
C GLU A 103 25.69 -22.29 13.68
N SER A 104 26.69 -21.62 13.10
CA SER A 104 26.46 -20.41 12.28
C SER A 104 25.58 -20.69 11.05
N THR A 105 25.75 -21.84 10.40
CA THR A 105 24.92 -22.25 9.27
C THR A 105 23.48 -22.52 9.72
N SER A 106 23.29 -23.16 10.87
CA SER A 106 21.96 -23.44 11.43
C SER A 106 21.19 -22.16 11.74
N LEU A 107 21.86 -21.16 12.34
CA LEU A 107 21.30 -19.84 12.60
C LEU A 107 20.96 -19.10 11.29
N TYR A 108 21.80 -19.24 10.26
CA TYR A 108 21.52 -18.66 8.95
C TYR A 108 20.29 -19.31 8.28
N ILE A 109 20.17 -20.63 8.35
CA ILE A 109 19.01 -21.37 7.84
C ILE A 109 17.73 -20.96 8.57
N GLU A 110 17.79 -20.76 9.90
CA GLU A 110 16.64 -20.30 10.67
C GLU A 110 16.20 -18.89 10.23
N LYS A 111 17.15 -17.96 10.08
CA LYS A 111 16.87 -16.61 9.55
C LYS A 111 16.28 -16.67 8.14
N LEU A 112 16.79 -17.53 7.27
CA LEU A 112 16.25 -17.73 5.93
C LEU A 112 14.81 -18.27 5.97
N LYS A 113 14.50 -19.21 6.87
CA LYS A 113 13.13 -19.72 7.03
C LYS A 113 12.16 -18.62 7.46
N LEU A 114 12.55 -17.81 8.45
CA LEU A 114 11.73 -16.69 8.91
C LEU A 114 11.48 -15.67 7.80
N SER A 115 12.54 -15.25 7.10
CA SER A 115 12.43 -14.34 5.95
C SER A 115 11.56 -14.93 4.83
N ASN A 116 11.65 -16.23 4.57
CA ASN A 116 10.84 -16.88 3.55
C ASN A 116 9.35 -16.90 3.93
N GLU A 117 9.01 -17.12 5.20
CA GLU A 117 7.63 -17.02 5.68
C GLU A 117 7.09 -15.58 5.59
N GLU A 118 7.90 -14.58 5.93
CA GLU A 118 7.55 -13.17 5.71
C GLU A 118 7.30 -12.89 4.22
N HIS A 119 8.19 -13.34 3.33
CA HIS A 119 8.02 -13.16 1.88
C HIS A 119 6.75 -13.84 1.35
N LYS A 120 6.42 -15.06 1.81
CA LYS A 120 5.15 -15.72 1.45
C LYS A 120 3.95 -14.88 1.86
N SER A 121 3.97 -14.31 3.07
CA SER A 121 2.88 -13.46 3.55
C SER A 121 2.73 -12.18 2.71
N ILE A 122 3.85 -11.55 2.32
CA ILE A 122 3.87 -10.36 1.46
C ILE A 122 3.32 -10.70 0.06
N ILE A 123 3.74 -11.84 -0.50
CA ILE A 123 3.25 -12.30 -1.81
C ILE A 123 1.75 -12.55 -1.76
N ALA A 124 1.24 -13.24 -0.73
CA ALA A 124 -0.18 -13.49 -0.56
C ALA A 124 -0.99 -12.18 -0.46
N GLN A 125 -0.53 -11.22 0.35
CA GLN A 125 -1.16 -9.90 0.45
C GLN A 125 -1.11 -9.13 -0.89
N SER A 126 -0.01 -9.23 -1.62
CA SER A 126 0.13 -8.60 -2.94
C SER A 126 -0.85 -9.21 -3.95
N GLN A 127 -0.96 -10.54 -4.00
CA GLN A 127 -1.91 -11.24 -4.86
C GLN A 127 -3.36 -10.85 -4.54
N GLU A 128 -3.73 -10.75 -3.25
CA GLU A 128 -5.06 -10.31 -2.85
C GLU A 128 -5.33 -8.86 -3.30
N LYS A 129 -4.36 -7.96 -3.13
CA LYS A 129 -4.47 -6.56 -3.60
C LYS A 129 -4.59 -6.49 -5.13
N MET A 130 -3.81 -7.29 -5.86
CA MET A 130 -3.89 -7.37 -7.32
C MET A 130 -5.26 -7.89 -7.78
N GLY A 131 -5.80 -8.92 -7.13
CA GLY A 131 -7.14 -9.44 -7.41
C GLY A 131 -8.23 -8.38 -7.20
N LYS A 132 -8.15 -7.61 -6.11
CA LYS A 132 -9.05 -6.47 -5.86
C LYS A 132 -8.92 -5.39 -6.93
N MET A 133 -7.68 -4.98 -7.25
CA MET A 133 -7.41 -4.00 -8.31
C MET A 133 -7.97 -4.46 -9.67
N GLN A 134 -7.83 -5.73 -10.02
CA GLN A 134 -8.38 -6.27 -11.25
C GLN A 134 -9.91 -6.16 -11.29
N GLY A 135 -10.60 -6.45 -10.18
CA GLY A 135 -12.04 -6.25 -10.04
C GLY A 135 -12.45 -4.77 -10.20
N ASP A 136 -11.69 -3.86 -9.60
CA ASP A 136 -11.92 -2.42 -9.75
C ASP A 136 -11.71 -1.97 -11.21
N PHE A 137 -10.67 -2.45 -11.89
CA PHE A 137 -10.42 -2.15 -13.30
C PHE A 137 -11.53 -2.66 -14.22
N ILE A 138 -11.99 -3.90 -14.03
CA ILE A 138 -13.12 -4.46 -14.80
C ILE A 138 -14.39 -3.62 -14.59
N SER A 139 -14.63 -3.19 -13.34
CA SER A 139 -15.78 -2.35 -13.01
C SER A 139 -15.71 -0.98 -13.69
N ILE A 140 -14.55 -0.31 -13.64
CA ILE A 140 -14.32 0.97 -14.31
C ILE A 140 -14.51 0.82 -15.83
N LEU A 141 -13.92 -0.22 -16.44
CA LEU A 141 -14.03 -0.48 -17.87
C LEU A 141 -15.50 -0.69 -18.28
N SER A 142 -16.24 -1.50 -17.53
CA SER A 142 -17.65 -1.80 -17.80
C SER A 142 -18.50 -0.53 -17.80
N ILE A 143 -18.28 0.38 -16.85
CA ILE A 143 -19.03 1.64 -16.80
C ILE A 143 -18.57 2.59 -17.91
N PHE A 144 -17.29 2.64 -18.22
CA PHE A 144 -16.79 3.42 -19.35
C PHE A 144 -17.42 2.98 -20.67
N SER A 145 -17.53 1.67 -20.91
CA SER A 145 -18.24 1.12 -22.05
C SER A 145 -19.72 1.51 -22.06
N ALA A 146 -20.41 1.44 -20.92
CA ALA A 146 -21.81 1.85 -20.81
C ALA A 146 -22.01 3.35 -21.15
N VAL A 147 -21.10 4.22 -20.68
CA VAL A 147 -21.11 5.66 -21.01
C VAL A 147 -20.92 5.86 -22.51
N ILE A 148 -19.97 5.16 -23.14
CA ILE A 148 -19.74 5.24 -24.58
C ILE A 148 -20.97 4.79 -25.38
N ILE A 149 -21.59 3.66 -25.00
CA ILE A 149 -22.78 3.13 -25.66
C ILE A 149 -23.95 4.13 -25.53
N ALA A 150 -24.18 4.67 -24.34
CA ALA A 150 -25.22 5.69 -24.13
C ALA A 150 -24.96 6.97 -24.94
N PHE A 151 -23.69 7.38 -25.04
CA PHE A 151 -23.29 8.55 -25.82
C PHE A 151 -23.52 8.34 -27.32
N PHE A 152 -23.05 7.23 -27.90
CA PHE A 152 -23.29 6.92 -29.31
C PHE A 152 -24.76 6.69 -29.63
N GLY A 153 -25.50 6.02 -28.74
CA GLY A 153 -26.94 5.83 -28.89
C GLY A 153 -27.68 7.17 -28.92
N GLY A 154 -27.34 8.08 -28.02
CA GLY A 154 -27.95 9.40 -27.98
C GLY A 154 -27.51 10.35 -29.10
N LEU A 155 -26.27 10.26 -29.58
CA LEU A 155 -25.83 10.96 -30.80
C LEU A 155 -26.64 10.51 -32.02
N ASN A 156 -26.93 9.21 -32.15
CA ASN A 156 -27.78 8.71 -33.23
C ASN A 156 -29.21 9.25 -33.16
N PHE A 157 -29.77 9.42 -31.95
CA PHE A 157 -31.08 10.07 -31.77
C PHE A 157 -31.05 11.55 -32.17
N ILE A 158 -30.01 12.29 -31.78
CA ILE A 158 -29.83 13.69 -32.19
C ILE A 158 -29.69 13.80 -33.71
N ALA A 159 -28.88 12.94 -34.33
CA ALA A 159 -28.71 12.91 -35.79
C ALA A 159 -30.02 12.60 -36.53
N SER A 160 -30.81 11.65 -36.01
CA SER A 160 -32.12 11.29 -36.57
C SER A 160 -33.12 12.44 -36.44
N ALA A 161 -33.11 13.16 -35.32
CA ALA A 161 -33.91 14.37 -35.16
C ALA A 161 -33.48 15.45 -36.17
N LEU A 162 -32.18 15.71 -36.32
CA LEU A 162 -31.67 16.69 -37.28
C LEU A 162 -32.00 16.34 -38.74
N ASN A 163 -32.03 15.05 -39.11
CA ASN A 163 -32.47 14.63 -40.44
C ASN A 163 -33.96 14.92 -40.73
N ALA A 164 -34.78 15.15 -39.70
CA ALA A 164 -36.19 15.51 -39.84
C ALA A 164 -36.43 17.02 -39.94
N ILE A 165 -35.37 17.84 -40.01
CA ILE A 165 -35.43 19.31 -39.97
C ILE A 165 -36.25 19.92 -41.11
N ASP A 166 -36.20 19.33 -42.30
CA ASP A 166 -36.94 19.84 -43.46
C ASP A 166 -38.44 19.50 -43.42
N LYS A 167 -38.84 18.54 -42.58
CA LYS A 167 -40.22 18.01 -42.57
C LYS A 167 -41.06 18.52 -41.39
N ILE A 168 -40.41 19.06 -40.35
CA ILE A 168 -41.05 19.40 -39.08
C ILE A 168 -40.77 20.87 -38.76
N ASN A 169 -41.74 21.56 -38.17
CA ASN A 169 -41.52 22.92 -37.65
C ASN A 169 -40.29 22.96 -36.73
N SER A 170 -39.34 23.84 -37.03
CA SER A 170 -38.07 24.01 -36.32
C SER A 170 -38.24 24.10 -34.80
N TYR A 171 -39.29 24.78 -34.31
CA TYR A 171 -39.55 24.86 -32.85
C TYR A 171 -39.84 23.50 -32.21
N LYS A 172 -40.59 22.63 -32.88
CA LYS A 172 -40.89 21.28 -32.39
C LYS A 172 -39.64 20.41 -32.40
N LEU A 173 -38.80 20.57 -33.43
CA LEU A 173 -37.55 19.84 -33.55
C LEU A 173 -36.57 20.23 -32.43
N THR A 174 -36.35 21.53 -32.22
CA THR A 174 -35.48 22.02 -31.16
C THR A 174 -35.96 21.55 -29.78
N PHE A 175 -37.27 21.53 -29.55
CA PHE A 175 -37.84 21.03 -28.29
C PHE A 175 -37.53 19.54 -28.05
N VAL A 176 -37.66 18.69 -29.09
CA VAL A 176 -37.33 17.26 -28.99
C VAL A 176 -35.82 17.06 -28.74
N ILE A 177 -34.95 17.79 -29.43
CA ILE A 177 -33.50 17.73 -29.23
C ILE A 177 -33.12 18.15 -27.80
N LEU A 178 -33.74 19.19 -27.25
CA LEU A 178 -33.53 19.62 -25.87
C LEU A 178 -33.94 18.55 -24.85
N ILE A 179 -35.06 17.85 -25.07
CA ILE A 179 -35.49 16.75 -24.21
C ILE A 179 -34.51 15.58 -24.28
N ILE A 180 -34.06 15.20 -25.48
CA ILE A 180 -33.07 14.12 -25.66
C ILE A 180 -31.76 14.48 -24.95
N GLY A 181 -31.25 15.70 -25.14
CA GLY A 181 -30.05 16.20 -24.45
C GLY A 181 -30.20 16.21 -22.94
N PHE A 182 -31.37 16.63 -22.43
CA PHE A 182 -31.68 16.58 -21.00
C PHE A 182 -31.60 15.16 -20.43
N ILE A 183 -32.25 14.20 -21.08
CA ILE A 183 -32.25 12.79 -20.64
C ILE A 183 -30.83 12.22 -20.70
N MET A 184 -30.11 12.43 -21.81
CA MET A 184 -28.75 11.96 -21.99
C MET A 184 -27.80 12.46 -20.91
N PHE A 185 -27.83 13.77 -20.63
CA PHE A 185 -26.94 14.35 -19.64
C PHE A 185 -27.17 13.75 -18.25
N ASN A 186 -28.43 13.55 -17.84
CA ASN A 186 -28.75 12.94 -16.55
C ASN A 186 -28.30 11.48 -16.47
N ILE A 187 -28.45 10.70 -17.56
CA ILE A 187 -27.95 9.31 -17.62
C ILE A 187 -26.41 9.28 -17.49
N ILE A 188 -25.70 10.11 -18.26
CA ILE A 188 -24.24 10.18 -18.20
C ILE A 188 -23.78 10.58 -16.79
N TYR A 189 -24.44 11.56 -16.19
CA TYR A 189 -24.14 11.98 -14.83
C TYR A 189 -24.35 10.86 -13.80
N MET A 190 -25.45 10.10 -13.90
CA MET A 190 -25.74 8.96 -13.03
C MET A 190 -24.67 7.86 -13.16
N LEU A 191 -24.20 7.59 -14.38
CA LEU A 191 -23.12 6.65 -14.63
C LEU A 191 -21.81 7.13 -13.99
N LEU A 192 -21.41 8.39 -14.25
CA LEU A 192 -20.21 8.98 -13.65
C LEU A 192 -20.26 9.00 -12.12
N TYR A 193 -21.41 9.32 -11.53
CA TYR A 193 -21.63 9.26 -10.08
C TYR A 193 -21.44 7.84 -9.53
N THR A 194 -21.88 6.83 -10.27
CA THR A 194 -21.68 5.42 -9.90
C THR A 194 -20.19 5.06 -9.97
N ILE A 195 -19.45 5.50 -11.00
CA ILE A 195 -17.99 5.32 -11.10
C ILE A 195 -17.31 5.95 -9.88
N SER A 196 -17.69 7.18 -9.52
CA SER A 196 -17.05 7.88 -8.41
C SER A 196 -17.26 7.14 -7.09
N LYS A 197 -18.47 6.62 -6.88
CA LYS A 197 -18.78 5.82 -5.70
C LYS A 197 -17.99 4.51 -5.64
N ILE A 198 -17.79 3.82 -6.76
CA ILE A 198 -17.00 2.58 -6.83
C ILE A 198 -15.51 2.86 -6.66
N THR A 199 -14.99 3.91 -7.30
CA THR A 199 -13.57 4.29 -7.21
C THR A 199 -13.19 4.98 -5.91
N GLY A 200 -14.15 5.18 -4.98
CA GLY A 200 -13.95 5.92 -3.73
C GLY A 200 -13.61 7.40 -3.93
N ARG A 201 -13.81 7.94 -5.14
CA ARG A 201 -13.56 9.35 -5.47
C ARG A 201 -14.87 10.13 -5.36
N LYS A 202 -14.82 11.34 -4.81
CA LYS A 202 -16.00 12.20 -4.74
C LYS A 202 -16.06 13.12 -5.97
N ILE A 203 -17.15 13.02 -6.74
CA ILE A 203 -17.50 14.03 -7.77
C ILE A 203 -18.21 15.24 -7.13
N THR A 204 -18.62 15.13 -5.86
CA THR A 204 -19.29 16.19 -5.10
C THR A 204 -18.31 17.16 -4.48
N ILE A 205 -18.69 18.42 -4.36
CA ILE A 205 -17.91 19.43 -3.63
C ILE A 205 -17.98 19.11 -2.13
N ASP A 206 -16.83 18.86 -1.50
CA ASP A 206 -16.68 18.48 -0.07
C ASP A 206 -17.04 19.59 0.94
N LYS A 207 -17.49 20.75 0.49
CA LYS A 207 -17.76 21.91 1.36
C LYS A 207 -19.07 21.84 2.14
N ILE A 208 -19.83 20.77 2.02
CA ILE A 208 -21.02 20.54 2.85
C ILE A 208 -20.93 19.12 3.40
N PRO A 209 -20.88 18.94 4.73
CA PRO A 209 -20.85 17.60 5.31
C PRO A 209 -22.08 16.82 4.87
N ASP A 210 -21.97 15.48 4.84
CA ASP A 210 -22.94 14.49 4.34
C ASP A 210 -24.38 14.56 4.91
N LYS A 211 -24.71 15.59 5.68
CA LYS A 211 -25.93 15.80 6.44
C LYS A 211 -26.76 16.97 5.92
N CYS A 212 -27.04 17.03 4.61
CA CYS A 212 -28.19 17.80 4.10
C CYS A 212 -29.49 17.43 4.82
N SER A 213 -29.58 16.21 5.36
CA SER A 213 -30.71 15.72 6.14
C SER A 213 -30.82 16.31 7.56
N LYS A 214 -29.74 16.85 8.15
CA LYS A 214 -29.80 17.46 9.49
C LYS A 214 -30.23 18.92 9.48
N CYS A 215 -30.09 19.60 8.34
CA CYS A 215 -30.45 21.00 8.20
C CYS A 215 -31.97 21.12 7.91
N LYS A 216 -32.80 21.14 8.97
CA LYS A 216 -34.28 21.15 8.92
C LYS A 216 -34.88 22.34 8.14
N LYS A 217 -34.09 23.41 7.92
CA LYS A 217 -34.48 24.63 7.19
C LYS A 217 -34.12 24.63 5.70
N MET A 218 -33.35 23.67 5.20
CA MET A 218 -32.83 23.72 3.82
C MET A 218 -33.77 23.04 2.83
N SER A 219 -34.23 23.76 1.81
CA SER A 219 -35.06 23.17 0.75
C SER A 219 -34.27 22.15 -0.09
N PHE A 220 -34.95 21.10 -0.56
CA PHE A 220 -34.37 20.02 -1.37
C PHE A 220 -33.56 20.54 -2.57
N MET A 221 -34.09 21.54 -3.29
CA MET A 221 -33.44 22.18 -4.44
C MET A 221 -32.12 22.86 -4.06
N LEU A 222 -32.02 23.41 -2.85
CA LEU A 222 -30.81 24.05 -2.37
C LEU A 222 -29.71 23.03 -2.10
N CYS A 223 -30.06 21.93 -1.44
CA CYS A 223 -29.14 20.83 -1.23
C CYS A 223 -28.59 20.30 -2.57
N LEU A 224 -29.48 20.09 -3.55
CA LEU A 224 -29.10 19.62 -4.88
C LEU A 224 -28.15 20.60 -5.58
N ARG A 225 -28.42 21.91 -5.49
CA ARG A 225 -27.60 22.97 -6.10
C ARG A 225 -26.17 23.00 -5.56
N TYR A 226 -25.97 22.77 -4.27
CA TYR A 226 -24.63 22.81 -3.69
C TYR A 226 -23.89 21.48 -3.79
N LYS A 227 -24.60 20.35 -3.62
CA LYS A 227 -23.99 19.02 -3.72
C LYS A 227 -23.63 18.65 -5.16
N TYR A 228 -24.47 19.06 -6.11
CA TYR A 228 -24.39 18.73 -7.53
C TYR A 228 -24.58 19.96 -8.43
N PRO A 229 -23.70 20.98 -8.34
CA PRO A 229 -23.92 22.28 -9.00
C PRO A 229 -23.98 22.18 -10.52
N ILE A 230 -23.13 21.33 -11.12
CA ILE A 230 -23.08 21.15 -12.58
C ILE A 230 -24.42 20.63 -13.10
N VAL A 231 -25.00 19.62 -12.43
CA VAL A 231 -26.29 19.05 -12.81
C VAL A 231 -27.41 20.05 -12.64
N TYR A 232 -27.41 20.76 -11.51
CA TYR A 232 -28.42 21.77 -11.24
C TYR A 232 -28.41 22.89 -12.29
N VAL A 233 -27.23 23.44 -12.61
CA VAL A 233 -27.09 24.51 -13.60
C VAL A 233 -27.51 24.04 -14.98
N TYR A 234 -27.04 22.86 -15.42
CA TYR A 234 -27.42 22.30 -16.72
C TYR A 234 -28.93 22.06 -16.82
N ASN A 235 -29.53 21.35 -15.85
CA ASN A 235 -30.96 21.04 -15.88
C ASN A 235 -31.83 22.31 -15.82
N PHE A 236 -31.42 23.31 -15.04
CA PHE A 236 -32.12 24.60 -14.98
C PHE A 236 -32.01 25.38 -16.30
N LEU A 237 -30.82 25.42 -16.90
CA LEU A 237 -30.59 26.04 -18.21
C LEU A 237 -31.45 25.38 -19.29
N THR A 238 -31.45 24.04 -19.35
CA THR A 238 -32.24 23.29 -20.35
C THR A 238 -33.74 23.50 -20.14
N LEU A 239 -34.21 23.59 -18.89
CA LEU A 239 -35.60 23.93 -18.60
C LEU A 239 -35.97 25.34 -19.10
N ILE A 240 -35.09 26.33 -18.93
CA ILE A 240 -35.29 27.68 -19.48
C ILE A 240 -35.37 27.63 -21.01
N LEU A 241 -34.49 26.89 -21.67
CA LEU A 241 -34.50 26.74 -23.14
C LEU A 241 -35.77 26.04 -23.63
N CYS A 242 -36.28 25.03 -22.92
CA CYS A 242 -37.56 24.39 -23.22
C CYS A 242 -38.74 25.37 -23.08
N VAL A 243 -38.76 26.20 -22.03
CA VAL A 243 -39.81 27.24 -21.88
C VAL A 243 -39.69 28.30 -22.97
N ALA A 244 -38.48 28.75 -23.29
CA ALA A 244 -38.24 29.73 -24.35
C ALA A 244 -38.71 29.22 -25.72
N THR A 245 -38.41 27.97 -26.06
CA THR A 245 -38.87 27.34 -27.32
C THR A 245 -40.39 27.19 -27.37
N LEU A 246 -41.05 26.85 -26.26
CA LEU A 246 -42.51 26.83 -26.17
C LEU A 246 -43.12 28.23 -26.32
N LEU A 247 -42.54 29.24 -25.69
CA LEU A 247 -43.00 30.63 -25.81
C LEU A 247 -42.86 31.13 -27.25
N LEU A 248 -41.71 30.91 -27.89
CA LEU A 248 -41.49 31.25 -29.30
C LEU A 248 -42.51 30.55 -30.20
N TYR A 249 -42.78 29.26 -29.97
CA TYR A 249 -43.81 28.52 -30.69
C TYR A 249 -45.20 29.13 -30.52
N THR A 250 -45.57 29.55 -29.30
CA THR A 250 -46.87 30.20 -29.07
C THR A 250 -46.96 31.58 -29.73
N ILE A 251 -45.88 32.38 -29.70
CA ILE A 251 -45.83 33.71 -30.32
C ILE A 251 -46.02 33.60 -31.83
N ASP A 252 -45.32 32.66 -32.47
CA ASP A 252 -45.42 32.39 -33.90
C ASP A 252 -46.81 31.86 -34.27
N ARG A 253 -47.33 30.87 -33.52
CA ARG A 253 -48.64 30.25 -33.77
C ARG A 253 -49.82 31.23 -33.65
N TYR A 254 -49.79 32.14 -32.68
CA TYR A 254 -50.84 33.15 -32.50
C TYR A 254 -50.57 34.44 -33.30
N ASN A 255 -49.54 34.45 -34.15
CA ASN A 255 -49.09 35.57 -34.98
C ASN A 255 -49.02 36.89 -34.19
N ILE A 256 -48.57 36.81 -32.94
CA ILE A 256 -48.65 37.90 -31.96
C ILE A 256 -47.89 39.13 -32.46
N PHE A 257 -46.79 38.95 -33.20
CA PHE A 257 -46.02 40.05 -33.80
C PHE A 257 -46.86 40.93 -34.74
N THR A 258 -47.72 40.33 -35.58
CA THR A 258 -48.60 41.10 -36.48
C THR A 258 -49.75 41.81 -35.74
N ARG A 259 -50.19 41.26 -34.60
CA ARG A 259 -51.17 41.92 -33.71
C ARG A 259 -50.55 43.06 -32.90
N ILE A 260 -49.30 42.90 -32.46
CA ILE A 260 -48.51 43.90 -31.74
C ILE A 260 -48.17 45.10 -32.64
N SER A 261 -47.87 44.88 -33.93
CA SER A 261 -47.60 45.99 -34.87
C SER A 261 -48.85 46.84 -35.18
N TYR A 262 -50.05 46.33 -34.90
CA TYR A 262 -51.32 47.07 -35.01
C TYR A 262 -51.70 47.84 -33.74
N LEU A 263 -50.96 47.67 -32.64
CA LEU A 263 -51.14 48.45 -31.41
C LEU A 263 -50.41 49.80 -31.55
N LYS A 264 -51.10 50.89 -31.18
CA LYS A 264 -50.49 52.24 -31.13
C LYS A 264 -49.16 52.18 -30.36
N ALA A 265 -48.14 52.87 -30.86
CA ALA A 265 -46.77 52.88 -30.31
C ALA A 265 -46.73 53.07 -28.77
N ASN A 266 -47.63 53.89 -28.22
CA ASN A 266 -47.74 54.10 -26.77
C ASN A 266 -48.11 52.83 -26.00
N MET A 267 -49.02 51.98 -26.50
CA MET A 267 -49.40 50.73 -25.83
C MET A 267 -48.27 49.69 -25.86
N LEU A 268 -47.47 49.70 -26.91
CA LEU A 268 -46.33 48.79 -27.07
C LEU A 268 -45.20 49.13 -26.07
N ILE A 269 -44.94 50.43 -25.86
CA ILE A 269 -43.99 50.92 -24.87
C ILE A 269 -44.42 50.52 -23.44
N VAL A 270 -45.73 50.60 -23.13
CA VAL A 270 -46.25 50.17 -21.81
C VAL A 270 -46.07 48.67 -21.59
N ILE A 271 -46.26 47.83 -22.61
CA ILE A 271 -46.09 46.37 -22.47
C ILE A 271 -44.61 46.00 -22.28
N LEU A 272 -43.70 46.63 -23.03
CA LEU A 272 -42.26 46.42 -22.89
C LEU A 272 -41.75 46.90 -21.53
N SER A 273 -42.24 48.04 -21.03
CA SER A 273 -41.85 48.53 -19.71
C SER A 273 -42.36 47.62 -18.59
N LEU A 274 -43.59 47.09 -18.70
CA LEU A 274 -44.14 46.11 -17.76
C LEU A 274 -43.35 44.79 -17.77
N PHE A 275 -42.95 44.31 -18.95
CA PHE A 275 -42.14 43.09 -19.08
C PHE A 275 -40.74 43.26 -18.46
N ILE A 276 -40.10 44.41 -18.69
CA ILE A 276 -38.81 44.75 -18.06
C ILE A 276 -38.96 44.82 -16.54
N LEU A 277 -40.06 45.40 -16.04
CA LEU A 277 -40.33 45.50 -14.61
C LEU A 277 -40.53 44.11 -13.97
N VAL A 278 -41.21 43.20 -14.66
CA VAL A 278 -41.38 41.80 -14.23
C VAL A 278 -40.03 41.06 -14.25
N LEU A 279 -39.19 41.26 -15.26
CA LEU A 279 -37.85 40.68 -15.30
C LEU A 279 -36.96 41.19 -14.17
N LEU A 280 -36.99 42.49 -13.90
CA LEU A 280 -36.25 43.08 -12.78
C LEU A 280 -36.76 42.56 -11.43
N ALA A 281 -38.08 42.43 -11.26
CA ALA A 281 -38.67 41.84 -10.06
C ALA A 281 -38.29 40.36 -9.89
N TYR A 282 -38.24 39.59 -10.98
CA TYR A 282 -37.84 38.19 -10.97
C TYR A 282 -36.34 38.03 -10.64
N ILE A 283 -35.47 38.87 -11.24
CA ILE A 283 -34.04 38.92 -10.92
C ILE A 283 -33.84 39.31 -9.46
N PHE A 284 -34.58 40.30 -8.96
CA PHE A 284 -34.54 40.70 -7.55
C PHE A 284 -35.03 39.59 -6.61
N PHE A 285 -36.08 38.85 -6.99
CA PHE A 285 -36.56 37.68 -6.26
C PHE A 285 -35.51 36.57 -6.22
N ILE A 286 -34.83 36.30 -7.34
CA ILE A 286 -33.69 35.36 -7.38
C ILE A 286 -32.55 35.86 -6.50
N TYR A 287 -32.24 37.16 -6.53
CA TYR A 287 -31.20 37.77 -5.71
C TYR A 287 -31.52 37.66 -4.22
N LEU A 288 -32.75 38.00 -3.80
CA LEU A 288 -33.22 37.83 -2.43
C LEU A 288 -33.21 36.38 -1.99
N LYS A 289 -33.68 35.46 -2.86
CA LYS A 289 -33.65 34.02 -2.58
C LYS A 289 -32.21 33.55 -2.46
N SER A 290 -31.31 33.99 -3.33
CA SER A 290 -29.88 33.67 -3.27
C SER A 290 -29.22 34.20 -1.99
N LYS A 291 -29.58 35.41 -1.54
CA LYS A 291 -29.07 36.00 -0.29
C LYS A 291 -29.57 35.25 0.95
N LYS A 292 -30.87 34.92 1.00
CA LYS A 292 -31.47 34.10 2.06
C LYS A 292 -30.81 32.73 2.16
N ASN A 293 -30.61 32.09 1.01
CA ASN A 293 -29.94 30.79 0.90
C ASN A 293 -28.49 30.83 1.40
N SER A 294 -27.73 31.91 1.14
CA SER A 294 -26.37 32.09 1.68
C SER A 294 -26.36 32.27 3.21
N CYS A 295 -27.37 32.90 3.80
CA CYS A 295 -27.52 33.02 5.27
C CYS A 295 -27.86 31.67 5.91
N ASP A 296 -28.79 30.90 5.34
CA ASP A 296 -29.18 29.59 5.87
C ASP A 296 -28.00 28.59 5.85
N ILE A 297 -27.08 28.72 4.89
CA ILE A 297 -25.89 27.86 4.77
C ILE A 297 -24.81 28.22 5.78
N SER A 298 -24.60 29.52 6.07
CA SER A 298 -23.62 29.94 7.07
C SER A 298 -24.07 29.60 8.50
N GLU A 299 -25.38 29.66 8.77
CA GLU A 299 -25.97 29.14 10.02
C GLU A 299 -25.82 27.62 10.14
N CYS A 300 -26.11 26.86 9.08
CA CYS A 300 -25.99 25.40 9.15
C CYS A 300 -24.54 24.93 9.29
N ALA A 301 -23.57 25.59 8.65
CA ALA A 301 -22.14 25.30 8.87
C ALA A 301 -21.72 25.48 10.33
N LYS A 302 -22.14 26.58 10.98
CA LYS A 302 -21.84 26.84 12.40
C LYS A 302 -22.48 25.84 13.36
N SER A 303 -23.70 25.35 13.06
CA SER A 303 -24.43 24.40 13.91
C SER A 303 -23.92 22.95 13.87
N LEU A 304 -23.02 22.64 12.94
CA LEU A 304 -22.46 21.31 12.76
C LEU A 304 -21.09 21.13 13.45
N ASP A 305 -20.45 22.22 13.84
CA ASP A 305 -19.15 22.26 14.54
C ASP A 305 -19.29 22.36 16.08
N SER A 306 -20.53 22.45 16.58
CA SER A 306 -20.94 22.46 18.00
C SER A 306 -21.59 21.14 18.40
#